data_AF-A0A7W1V1N6-F1
#
_entry.id   AF-A0A7W1V1N6-F1
#
_cell.length_a   1.000
_cell.length_b   1.000
_cell.length_c   1.000
_cell.angle_alpha   90.00
_cell.angle_beta   90.00
_cell.angle_gamma   90.00
#
_symmetry.space_group_name_H-M   'P 1'
#
loop_
_entity.id
_entity.type
_entity.pdbx_description
1 polymer ?
#
loop_
_entity_poly.entity_id
_entity_poly.type
_entity_poly.pdbx_seq_one_letter_code
_entity_poly.pdbx_strand_id
1 'polypeptide(L)'
;PKGDIIFGIEKCIAGLKDKSKSQEDKIFYLKMLIHLIGDLHQPLHLGLEDDKGGNDFQVRWFNEGTNLHRVWDSQMIESYAMTYTELTKNLPRISNEEIKNIQRGTVLDWTEEIRILTREVYASAETGEKLGYRYMYDHFNSLKLQLQKGGIRLAKVLNDIFG
;
A
#
# COMPACT_ATOMS: atom_id res chain seq x y z
N PRO A 1 12.93 -4.62 -15.63
CA PRO A 1 12.61 -6.04 -15.37
C PRO A 1 13.36 -6.71 -14.20
N LYS A 2 14.37 -6.08 -13.57
CA LYS A 2 15.01 -6.60 -12.35
C LYS A 2 14.60 -5.73 -11.15
N GLY A 3 13.74 -6.25 -10.27
CA GLY A 3 13.38 -5.58 -9.01
C GLY A 3 11.95 -5.04 -8.88
N ASP A 4 11.04 -5.41 -9.78
CA ASP A 4 9.62 -5.04 -9.67
C ASP A 4 8.97 -5.72 -8.44
N ILE A 5 8.09 -5.01 -7.73
CA ILE A 5 7.38 -5.46 -6.52
C ILE A 5 6.63 -6.77 -6.77
N ILE A 6 6.08 -6.96 -7.98
CA ILE A 6 5.41 -8.19 -8.40
C ILE A 6 6.38 -9.37 -8.29
N PHE A 7 7.58 -9.24 -8.89
CA PHE A 7 8.60 -10.28 -8.84
C PHE A 7 9.07 -10.56 -7.41
N GLY A 8 9.18 -9.52 -6.58
CA GLY A 8 9.48 -9.65 -5.16
C GLY A 8 8.44 -10.50 -4.41
N ILE A 9 7.16 -10.22 -4.64
CA ILE A 9 6.04 -10.97 -4.06
C ILE A 9 6.07 -12.43 -4.54
N GLU A 10 6.19 -12.67 -5.84
CA GLU A 10 6.25 -14.03 -6.42
C GLU A 10 7.42 -14.84 -5.86
N LYS A 11 8.60 -14.22 -5.72
CA LYS A 11 9.78 -14.85 -5.11
C LYS A 11 9.54 -15.23 -3.65
N CYS A 12 8.89 -14.36 -2.88
CA CYS A 12 8.54 -14.67 -1.49
C CYS A 12 7.53 -15.83 -1.41
N ILE A 13 6.49 -15.83 -2.26
CA ILE A 13 5.52 -16.93 -2.35
C ILE A 13 6.22 -18.25 -2.68
N ALA A 14 7.10 -18.26 -3.69
CA ALA A 14 7.86 -19.45 -4.07
C ALA A 14 8.74 -19.96 -2.92
N GLY A 15 9.47 -19.06 -2.25
CA GLY A 15 10.28 -19.37 -1.08
C GLY A 15 9.46 -19.94 0.08
N LEU A 16 8.26 -19.43 0.31
CA LEU A 16 7.34 -19.90 1.35
C LEU A 16 6.67 -21.24 1.01
N LYS A 17 6.53 -21.61 -0.27
CA LYS A 17 6.02 -22.91 -0.69
C LYS A 17 7.09 -24.01 -0.77
N ASP A 18 8.36 -23.64 -0.95
CA ASP A 18 9.47 -24.59 -1.10
C ASP A 18 9.83 -25.30 0.21
N LYS A 19 9.50 -26.59 0.33
CA LYS A 19 9.75 -27.39 1.55
C LYS A 19 11.22 -27.59 1.89
N SER A 20 12.14 -27.33 0.95
CA SER A 20 13.59 -27.46 1.17
C SER A 20 14.22 -26.27 1.90
N LYS A 21 13.50 -25.14 2.00
CA LYS A 21 13.99 -23.92 2.65
C LYS A 21 14.08 -24.08 4.16
N SER A 22 15.12 -23.48 4.74
CA SER A 22 15.31 -23.43 6.18
C SER A 22 14.19 -22.62 6.85
N GLN A 23 13.99 -22.82 8.14
CA GLN A 23 13.04 -22.01 8.90
C GLN A 23 13.40 -20.52 8.87
N GLU A 24 14.70 -20.19 8.88
CA GLU A 24 15.19 -18.81 8.78
C GLU A 24 14.80 -18.18 7.44
N ASP A 25 14.99 -18.91 6.33
CA ASP A 25 14.57 -18.47 5.00
C ASP A 25 13.06 -18.24 4.94
N LYS A 26 12.27 -19.16 5.52
CA LYS A 26 10.81 -19.02 5.60
C LYS A 26 10.39 -17.77 6.36
N ILE A 27 11.02 -17.49 7.51
CA ILE A 27 10.76 -16.29 8.31
C ILE A 27 11.11 -15.03 7.51
N PHE A 28 12.24 -15.04 6.81
CA PHE A 28 12.64 -13.93 5.96
C PHE A 28 11.61 -13.67 4.85
N TYR A 29 11.24 -14.71 4.09
CA TYR A 29 10.24 -14.57 3.02
C TYR A 29 8.87 -14.15 3.53
N LEU A 30 8.46 -14.59 4.73
CA LEU A 30 7.20 -14.18 5.33
C LEU A 30 7.19 -12.69 5.66
N LYS A 31 8.24 -12.20 6.33
CA LYS A 31 8.38 -10.77 6.65
C LYS A 31 8.39 -9.91 5.39
N MET A 32 9.14 -10.34 4.37
CA MET A 32 9.18 -9.65 3.09
C MET A 32 7.83 -9.67 2.38
N LEU A 33 7.11 -10.80 2.38
CA LEU A 33 5.79 -10.88 1.77
C LEU A 33 4.80 -9.91 2.43
N ILE A 34 4.78 -9.85 3.75
CA ILE A 34 3.92 -8.93 4.50
C ILE A 34 4.22 -7.48 4.11
N HIS A 35 5.50 -7.11 4.07
CA HIS A 35 5.92 -5.75 3.71
C HIS A 35 5.55 -5.41 2.26
N LEU A 36 5.90 -6.27 1.30
CA LEU A 36 5.66 -6.02 -0.13
C LEU A 36 4.17 -5.96 -0.48
N ILE A 37 3.32 -6.75 0.16
CA ILE A 37 1.86 -6.63 -0.04
C ILE A 37 1.33 -5.33 0.54
N GLY A 38 1.89 -4.84 1.65
CA GLY A 38 1.58 -3.51 2.18
C GLY A 38 1.97 -2.41 1.20
N ASP A 39 3.22 -2.40 0.77
CA ASP A 39 3.78 -1.43 -0.19
C ASP A 39 3.03 -1.42 -1.53
N LEU A 40 2.59 -2.59 -2.02
CA LEU A 40 1.80 -2.68 -3.24
C LEU A 40 0.54 -1.81 -3.17
N HIS A 41 -0.04 -1.62 -1.99
CA HIS A 41 -1.25 -0.84 -1.80
C HIS A 41 -0.98 0.64 -1.51
N GLN A 42 0.29 1.06 -1.41
CA GLN A 42 0.68 2.46 -1.33
C GLN A 42 0.81 3.01 -2.77
N PRO A 43 -0.08 3.91 -3.24
CA PRO A 43 -0.15 4.29 -4.65
C PRO A 43 1.16 4.82 -5.24
N LEU A 44 1.97 5.51 -4.45
CA LEU A 44 3.22 6.13 -4.88
C LEU A 44 4.41 5.16 -4.87
N HIS A 45 4.27 3.94 -4.33
CA HIS A 45 5.26 2.86 -4.56
C HIS A 45 5.18 2.29 -5.98
N LEU A 46 4.09 2.58 -6.70
CA LEU A 46 3.95 2.36 -8.15
C LEU A 46 3.99 3.68 -8.94
N GLY A 47 4.56 4.72 -8.34
CA GLY A 47 4.64 6.06 -8.94
C GLY A 47 5.61 6.16 -10.10
N LEU A 48 5.78 7.37 -10.60
CA LEU A 48 6.63 7.64 -11.77
C LEU A 48 8.10 7.43 -11.42
N GLU A 49 8.86 6.85 -12.35
CA GLU A 49 10.31 6.67 -12.17
C GLU A 49 11.03 8.03 -12.11
N ASP A 50 10.61 8.97 -12.96
CA ASP A 50 11.23 10.29 -13.12
C ASP A 50 11.22 11.16 -11.85
N ASP A 51 10.24 10.95 -10.95
CA ASP A 51 10.15 11.66 -9.67
C ASP A 51 10.35 10.75 -8.46
N LYS A 52 10.90 9.54 -8.69
CA LYS A 52 11.16 8.51 -7.69
C LYS A 52 9.91 8.18 -6.87
N GLY A 53 8.77 8.04 -7.54
CA GLY A 53 7.49 7.73 -6.91
C GLY A 53 6.96 8.86 -6.04
N GLY A 54 7.05 10.11 -6.52
CA GLY A 54 6.55 11.28 -5.81
C GLY A 54 7.49 11.81 -4.72
N ASN A 55 8.72 11.29 -4.64
CA ASN A 55 9.74 11.79 -3.71
C ASN A 55 10.31 13.14 -4.13
N ASP A 56 10.41 13.37 -5.45
CA ASP A 56 10.84 14.66 -6.01
C ASP A 56 9.64 15.60 -6.22
N PHE A 57 8.39 15.13 -6.07
CA PHE A 57 7.18 15.94 -6.08
C PHE A 57 7.05 16.71 -4.74
N GLN A 58 7.68 17.88 -4.68
CA GLN A 58 7.71 18.70 -3.47
C GLN A 58 6.34 19.32 -3.17
N VAL A 59 5.91 19.27 -1.92
CA VAL A 59 4.70 19.93 -1.41
C VAL A 59 4.97 20.44 0.01
N ARG A 60 3.97 21.09 0.63
CA ARG A 60 3.99 21.37 2.06
C ARG A 60 2.86 20.59 2.73
N TRP A 61 3.17 19.93 3.84
CA TRP A 61 2.16 19.37 4.73
C TRP A 61 1.95 20.34 5.88
N PHE A 62 0.79 21.00 5.87
CA PHE A 62 0.52 22.18 6.69
C PHE A 62 1.58 23.27 6.48
N ASN A 63 2.46 23.48 7.45
CA ASN A 63 3.49 24.51 7.35
C ASN A 63 4.89 23.95 7.05
N GLU A 64 5.04 22.61 7.09
CA GLU A 64 6.30 21.88 6.93
C GLU A 64 6.55 21.51 5.46
N GLY A 65 7.77 21.69 4.97
CA GLY A 65 8.17 21.20 3.65
C GLY A 65 8.30 19.68 3.63
N THR A 66 7.85 19.04 2.56
CA THR A 66 7.84 17.57 2.40
C THR A 66 7.71 17.20 0.92
N ASN A 67 7.43 15.93 0.62
CA ASN A 67 7.06 15.45 -0.70
C ASN A 67 5.75 14.66 -0.67
N LEU A 68 5.12 14.51 -1.85
CA LEU A 68 3.84 13.84 -1.98
C LEU A 68 3.92 12.37 -1.52
N HIS A 69 5.06 11.71 -1.76
CA HIS A 69 5.31 10.34 -1.29
C HIS A 69 5.12 10.22 0.22
N ARG A 70 5.80 11.06 1.00
CA ARG A 70 5.77 11.05 2.47
C ARG A 70 4.40 11.43 3.03
N VAL A 71 3.64 12.29 2.33
CA VAL A 71 2.27 12.64 2.72
C VAL A 71 1.40 11.38 2.78
N TRP A 72 1.48 10.53 1.75
CA TRP A 72 0.73 9.27 1.66
C TRP A 72 1.29 8.17 2.54
N ASP A 73 2.62 8.07 2.65
CA ASP A 73 3.28 7.01 3.39
C ASP A 73 3.10 7.11 4.92
N SER A 74 3.15 8.34 5.46
CA SER A 74 3.16 8.55 6.91
C SER A 74 2.32 9.75 7.38
N GLN A 75 2.42 10.91 6.75
CA GLN A 75 1.93 12.14 7.39
C GLN A 75 0.41 12.18 7.53
N MET A 76 -0.36 11.67 6.57
CA MET A 76 -1.81 11.56 6.72
C MET A 76 -2.21 10.63 7.88
N ILE A 77 -1.49 9.51 8.05
CA ILE A 77 -1.75 8.52 9.10
C ILE A 77 -1.40 9.10 10.48
N GLU A 78 -0.22 9.69 10.60
CA GLU A 78 0.27 10.31 11.84
C GLU A 78 -0.61 11.50 12.26
N SER A 79 -1.05 12.33 11.31
CA SER A 79 -1.91 13.50 11.58
C SER A 79 -3.31 13.10 12.04
N TYR A 80 -3.74 11.86 11.77
CA TYR A 80 -4.99 11.34 12.31
C TYR A 80 -4.89 11.00 13.80
N ALA A 81 -3.67 10.89 14.34
CA ALA A 81 -3.36 10.73 15.77
C ALA A 81 -4.08 9.55 16.46
N MET A 82 -4.32 8.47 15.71
CA MET A 82 -4.93 7.25 16.24
C MET A 82 -3.88 6.17 16.47
N THR A 83 -4.05 5.38 17.53
CA THR A 83 -3.34 4.12 17.68
C THR A 83 -3.72 3.15 16.55
N TYR A 84 -2.88 2.15 16.24
CA TYR A 84 -3.23 1.13 15.24
C TYR A 84 -4.55 0.42 15.54
N THR A 85 -4.86 0.19 16.82
CA THR A 85 -6.13 -0.41 17.25
C THR A 85 -7.33 0.50 16.98
N GLU A 86 -7.17 1.82 17.12
CA GLU A 86 -8.23 2.77 16.80
C GLU A 86 -8.39 2.94 15.29
N LEU A 87 -7.28 3.00 14.54
CA LEU A 87 -7.33 3.06 13.08
C LEU A 87 -8.06 1.84 12.51
N THR A 88 -7.75 0.63 12.98
CA THR A 88 -8.42 -0.61 12.55
C THR A 88 -9.91 -0.63 12.90
N LYS A 89 -10.30 -0.09 14.07
CA LYS A 89 -11.72 0.06 14.44
C LYS A 89 -12.47 1.09 13.58
N ASN A 90 -11.76 2.05 13.00
CA ASN A 90 -12.31 3.12 12.16
C ASN A 90 -12.16 2.85 10.65
N LEU A 91 -11.65 1.68 10.26
CA LEU A 91 -11.69 1.23 8.87
C LEU A 91 -13.16 1.01 8.45
N PRO A 92 -13.50 1.22 7.17
CA PRO A 92 -14.82 0.93 6.65
C PRO A 92 -15.25 -0.50 7.00
N ARG A 93 -16.49 -0.67 7.48
CA ARG A 93 -17.04 -2.03 7.64
C ARG A 93 -17.37 -2.56 6.25
N ILE A 94 -16.88 -3.76 5.96
CA ILE A 94 -17.13 -4.45 4.70
C ILE A 94 -17.79 -5.80 4.97
N SER A 95 -18.70 -6.17 4.09
CA SER A 95 -19.39 -7.46 4.08
C SER A 95 -18.47 -8.59 3.60
N ASN A 96 -18.89 -9.83 3.84
CA ASN A 96 -18.18 -11.01 3.32
C ASN A 96 -18.13 -11.03 1.79
N GLU A 97 -19.13 -10.45 1.12
CA GLU A 97 -19.14 -10.35 -0.34
C GLU A 97 -18.10 -9.33 -0.83
N GLU A 98 -18.01 -8.16 -0.17
CA GLU A 98 -16.97 -7.17 -0.46
C GLU A 98 -15.56 -7.72 -0.20
N ILE A 99 -15.36 -8.48 0.88
CA ILE A 99 -14.08 -9.17 1.15
C ILE A 99 -13.73 -10.08 -0.02
N LYS A 100 -14.66 -10.96 -0.43
CA LYS A 100 -14.45 -11.85 -1.58
C LYS A 100 -14.12 -11.05 -2.84
N ASN A 101 -14.81 -9.94 -3.08
CA ASN A 101 -14.57 -9.09 -4.24
C ASN A 101 -13.18 -8.46 -4.22
N ILE A 102 -12.71 -7.95 -3.08
CA ILE A 102 -11.35 -7.39 -2.89
C ILE A 102 -10.28 -8.46 -3.11
N GLN A 103 -10.56 -9.69 -2.68
CA GLN A 103 -9.68 -10.85 -2.81
C GLN A 103 -9.59 -11.40 -4.23
N ARG A 104 -10.52 -11.07 -5.14
CA ARG A 104 -10.47 -11.58 -6.52
C ARG A 104 -9.25 -11.05 -7.26
N GLY A 105 -8.83 -11.80 -8.27
CA GLY A 105 -7.70 -11.46 -9.13
C GLY A 105 -6.36 -11.93 -8.57
N THR A 106 -5.32 -11.47 -9.24
CA THR A 106 -3.91 -11.76 -9.02
C THR A 106 -3.17 -10.51 -8.53
N VAL A 107 -1.91 -10.69 -8.12
CA VAL A 107 -1.03 -9.56 -7.78
C VAL A 107 -0.92 -8.56 -8.94
N LEU A 108 -0.93 -9.04 -10.19
CA LEU A 108 -0.92 -8.18 -11.38
C LEU A 108 -2.21 -7.37 -11.49
N ASP A 109 -3.38 -7.99 -11.30
CA ASP A 109 -4.67 -7.28 -11.34
C ASP A 109 -4.73 -6.19 -10.26
N TRP A 110 -4.23 -6.49 -9.06
CA TRP A 110 -4.14 -5.51 -7.97
C TRP A 110 -3.18 -4.38 -8.31
N THR A 111 -2.05 -4.68 -8.96
CA THR A 111 -1.09 -3.66 -9.41
C THR A 111 -1.75 -2.69 -10.39
N GLU A 112 -2.52 -3.19 -11.36
CA GLU A 112 -3.23 -2.34 -12.33
C GLU A 112 -4.32 -1.49 -11.67
N GLU A 113 -5.02 -2.02 -10.66
CA GLU A 113 -5.95 -1.23 -9.85
C GLU A 113 -5.24 -0.09 -9.14
N ILE A 114 -4.08 -0.34 -8.53
CA ILE A 114 -3.31 0.68 -7.83
C ILE A 114 -2.77 1.72 -8.80
N ARG A 115 -2.32 1.34 -10.00
CA ARG A 115 -1.89 2.31 -11.05
C ARG A 115 -2.97 3.31 -11.43
N ILE A 116 -4.24 2.93 -11.38
CA ILE A 116 -5.35 3.87 -11.57
C ILE A 116 -5.35 4.90 -10.44
N LEU A 117 -5.31 4.45 -9.19
CA LEU A 117 -5.24 5.34 -8.02
C LEU A 117 -3.97 6.20 -8.02
N THR A 118 -2.82 5.67 -8.41
CA THR A 118 -1.57 6.44 -8.55
C THR A 118 -1.75 7.67 -9.43
N ARG A 119 -2.45 7.53 -10.58
CA ARG A 119 -2.74 8.67 -11.47
C ARG A 119 -3.66 9.69 -10.81
N GLU A 120 -4.67 9.23 -10.07
CA GLU A 120 -5.56 10.12 -9.31
C GLU A 120 -4.78 10.89 -8.23
N VAL A 121 -3.84 10.23 -7.54
CA VAL A 121 -2.99 10.87 -6.53
C VAL A 121 -2.11 11.95 -7.17
N TYR A 122 -1.45 11.67 -8.29
CA TYR A 122 -0.65 12.68 -8.98
C TYR A 122 -1.47 13.87 -9.48
N ALA A 123 -2.71 13.64 -9.92
CA ALA A 123 -3.61 14.70 -10.36
C ALA A 123 -4.23 15.50 -9.21
N SER A 124 -4.06 15.07 -7.95
CA SER A 124 -4.70 15.66 -6.79
C SER A 124 -3.94 16.83 -6.14
N ALA A 125 -2.71 17.09 -6.56
CA ALA A 125 -1.87 18.13 -6.00
C ALA A 125 -0.99 18.79 -7.06
N GLU A 126 -0.55 20.01 -6.80
CA GLU A 126 0.47 20.71 -7.58
C GLU A 126 1.81 20.79 -6.83
N THR A 127 2.92 20.83 -7.57
CA THR A 127 4.24 20.99 -6.94
C THR A 127 4.32 22.34 -6.21
N GLY A 128 4.73 22.30 -4.95
CA GLY A 128 4.79 23.46 -4.05
C GLY A 128 3.48 23.75 -3.32
N GLU A 129 2.40 23.02 -3.60
CA GLU A 129 1.11 23.23 -2.96
C GLU A 129 1.16 22.99 -1.45
N LYS A 130 0.38 23.78 -0.70
CA LYS A 130 0.16 23.57 0.73
C LYS A 130 -1.03 22.64 0.94
N LEU A 131 -0.73 21.38 1.22
CA LEU A 131 -1.70 20.37 1.62
C LEU A 131 -1.99 20.45 3.13
N GLY A 132 -3.15 19.96 3.55
CA GLY A 132 -3.56 20.00 4.96
C GLY A 132 -4.93 19.36 5.14
N TYR A 133 -5.77 19.94 6.01
CA TYR A 133 -7.07 19.34 6.37
C TYR A 133 -7.98 19.03 5.18
N ARG A 134 -7.99 19.87 4.13
CA ARG A 134 -8.83 19.62 2.95
C ARG A 134 -8.36 18.37 2.19
N TYR A 135 -7.05 18.31 1.90
CA TYR A 135 -6.44 17.15 1.25
C TYR A 135 -6.65 15.87 2.09
N MET A 136 -6.48 15.97 3.40
CA MET A 136 -6.78 14.86 4.32
C MET A 136 -8.25 14.43 4.22
N TYR A 137 -9.20 15.35 4.24
CA TYR A 137 -10.63 15.03 4.12
C TYR A 137 -10.95 14.30 2.81
N ASP A 138 -10.39 14.76 1.69
CA ASP A 138 -10.65 14.22 0.37
C ASP A 138 -10.00 12.84 0.14
N HIS A 139 -8.79 12.61 0.68
CA HIS A 139 -7.99 11.42 0.35
C HIS A 139 -7.87 10.38 1.46
N PHE A 140 -8.16 10.71 2.72
CA PHE A 140 -7.92 9.79 3.83
C PHE A 140 -8.83 8.55 3.78
N ASN A 141 -10.03 8.66 3.20
CA ASN A 141 -10.87 7.49 2.97
C ASN A 141 -10.25 6.54 1.93
N SER A 142 -9.65 7.05 0.87
CA SER A 142 -8.91 6.25 -0.11
C SER A 142 -7.71 5.56 0.53
N LEU A 143 -6.96 6.27 1.39
CA LEU A 143 -5.85 5.70 2.16
C LEU A 143 -6.34 4.54 3.05
N LYS A 144 -7.40 4.75 3.84
CA LYS A 144 -7.97 3.70 4.70
C LYS A 144 -8.41 2.47 3.90
N LEU A 145 -9.02 2.70 2.73
CA LEU A 145 -9.44 1.61 1.85
C LEU A 145 -8.22 0.81 1.36
N GLN A 146 -7.09 1.46 1.06
CA GLN A 146 -5.88 0.75 0.66
C GLN A 146 -5.25 -0.07 1.79
N LEU A 147 -5.20 0.48 3.02
CA LEU A 147 -4.78 -0.29 4.19
C LEU A 147 -5.64 -1.54 4.39
N GLN A 148 -6.96 -1.39 4.23
CA GLN A 148 -7.90 -2.50 4.33
C GLN A 148 -7.71 -3.54 3.22
N LYS A 149 -7.57 -3.10 1.96
CA LYS A 149 -7.30 -3.99 0.82
C LYS A 149 -5.99 -4.75 0.99
N GLY A 150 -4.93 -4.08 1.44
CA GLY A 150 -3.64 -4.71 1.73
C GLY A 150 -3.76 -5.84 2.74
N GLY A 151 -4.46 -5.62 3.86
CA GLY A 151 -4.69 -6.66 4.86
C GLY A 151 -5.50 -7.85 4.34
N ILE A 152 -6.58 -7.59 3.58
CA ILE A 152 -7.46 -8.64 3.04
C ILE A 152 -6.77 -9.49 1.98
N ARG A 153 -5.97 -8.84 1.11
CA ARG A 153 -5.22 -9.51 0.05
C ARG A 153 -4.02 -10.26 0.60
N LEU A 154 -3.35 -9.73 1.62
CA LEU A 154 -2.33 -10.47 2.36
C LEU A 154 -2.93 -11.74 2.97
N ALA A 155 -4.09 -11.64 3.63
CA ALA A 155 -4.78 -12.81 4.19
C ALA A 155 -5.09 -13.86 3.11
N LYS A 156 -5.57 -13.44 1.93
CA LYS A 156 -5.75 -14.34 0.79
C LYS A 156 -4.45 -15.05 0.40
N VAL A 157 -3.37 -14.29 0.19
CA VAL A 157 -2.10 -14.86 -0.27
C VAL A 157 -1.55 -15.85 0.76
N LEU A 158 -1.63 -15.53 2.06
CA LEU A 158 -1.21 -16.44 3.13
C LEU A 158 -2.06 -17.72 3.16
N ASN A 159 -3.38 -17.61 2.99
CA ASN A 159 -4.25 -18.77 2.91
C ASN A 159 -3.93 -19.63 1.66
N ASP A 160 -3.62 -19.02 0.53
CA ASP A 160 -3.21 -19.75 -0.69
C ASP A 160 -1.82 -20.43 -0.56
N ILE A 161 -1.03 -20.06 0.47
CA ILE A 161 0.27 -20.68 0.78
C ILE A 161 0.13 -21.80 1.82
N PHE A 162 -0.65 -21.57 2.87
CA PHE A 162 -0.66 -22.40 4.08
C PHE A 162 -1.98 -23.13 4.35
N GLY A 163 -3.06 -22.78 3.65
CA GLY A 163 -4.39 -23.38 3.80
C GLY A 163 -4.62 -24.63 2.97
#